data_AF-A0A7W1YB15-F1
#
_entry.id   AF-A0A7W1YB15-F1
#
_cell.length_a   1.000
_cell.length_b   1.000
_cell.length_c   1.000
_cell.angle_alpha   90.00
_cell.angle_beta   90.00
_cell.angle_gamma   90.00
#
_symmetry.space_group_name_H-M   'P 1'
#
loop_
_entity.id
_entity.type
_entity.pdbx_description
1 polymer ?
#
loop_
_entity_poly.entity_id
_entity_poly.type
_entity_poly.pdbx_seq_one_letter_code
_entity_poly.pdbx_strand_id
1 'polypeptide(L)'
;MAKSTENGRSLGGLISEIAGQLGRSLRVRVELLSSEVSATISHLKVAVPLLAAAIVLLTTAYLLGVLAIVAGISAALGKHPHHGLLGFFIVGLLWALLGLFAGYCAKRELGAKVLAPKRTIELLKGDADWVRSVRNQE
;
A
#
# COMPACT_ATOMS: atom_id res chain seq x y z
N MET A 1 -62.31 30.53 -25.71
CA MET A 1 -61.31 31.51 -25.23
C MET A 1 -60.39 30.77 -24.27
N ALA A 2 -59.27 30.23 -24.75
CA ALA A 2 -58.32 29.44 -23.96
C ALA A 2 -57.18 30.36 -23.51
N LYS A 3 -56.90 30.40 -22.21
CA LYS A 3 -55.81 31.19 -21.62
C LYS A 3 -54.67 30.24 -21.26
N SER A 4 -53.58 30.34 -22.01
CA SER A 4 -52.30 29.69 -21.74
C SER A 4 -51.48 30.56 -20.79
N THR A 5 -51.02 30.01 -19.67
CA THR A 5 -49.95 30.55 -18.81
C THR A 5 -49.15 29.34 -18.28
N GLU A 6 -48.05 28.99 -18.93
CA GLU A 6 -46.69 29.41 -18.52
C GLU A 6 -46.28 28.80 -17.16
N ASN A 7 -46.01 27.48 -17.14
CA ASN A 7 -45.37 26.82 -16.00
C ASN A 7 -44.47 25.67 -16.49
N GLY A 8 -43.62 25.99 -17.47
CA GLY A 8 -42.72 25.06 -18.15
C GLY A 8 -41.30 25.02 -17.60
N ARG A 9 -41.09 25.22 -16.29
CA ARG A 9 -39.80 24.87 -15.66
C ARG A 9 -39.73 23.35 -15.54
N SER A 10 -39.31 22.73 -16.64
CA SER A 10 -39.09 21.30 -16.78
C SER A 10 -38.28 20.76 -15.61
N LEU A 11 -38.81 19.76 -14.92
CA LEU A 11 -38.11 18.98 -13.89
C LEU A 11 -36.76 18.43 -14.42
N GLY A 12 -36.64 18.22 -15.73
CA GLY A 12 -35.39 17.87 -16.39
C GLY A 12 -34.31 18.96 -16.31
N GLY A 13 -34.69 20.24 -16.28
CA GLY A 13 -33.77 21.36 -16.09
C GLY A 13 -33.19 21.41 -14.68
N LEU A 14 -34.01 21.12 -13.66
CA LEU A 14 -33.57 21.07 -12.26
C LEU A 14 -32.59 19.90 -12.00
N ILE A 15 -32.84 18.74 -12.60
CA ILE A 15 -31.95 17.57 -12.50
C ILE A 15 -30.62 17.84 -13.21
N SER A 16 -30.64 18.48 -14.39
CA SER A 16 -29.43 18.90 -15.10
C SER A 16 -28.61 19.91 -14.30
N GLU A 17 -29.27 20.84 -13.61
CA GLU A 17 -28.60 21.85 -12.78
C GLU A 17 -27.99 21.27 -11.50
N ILE A 18 -28.67 20.32 -10.85
CA ILE A 18 -28.13 19.57 -9.68
C ILE A 18 -26.96 18.68 -10.10
N ALA A 19 -27.07 17.98 -11.24
CA ALA A 19 -25.97 17.19 -11.81
C ALA A 19 -24.75 18.07 -12.17
N GLY A 20 -25.00 19.26 -12.72
CA GLY A 20 -23.97 20.26 -12.99
C GLY A 20 -23.27 20.77 -11.72
N GLN A 21 -24.00 20.96 -10.62
CA GLN A 21 -23.43 21.38 -9.33
C GLN A 21 -22.62 20.28 -8.64
N LEU A 22 -23.06 19.01 -8.75
CA LEU A 22 -22.33 17.84 -8.24
C LEU A 22 -21.01 17.65 -9.01
N GLY A 23 -21.04 17.78 -10.35
CA GLY A 23 -19.84 17.72 -11.19
C GLY A 23 -18.80 18.80 -10.85
N ARG A 24 -19.25 20.04 -10.57
CA ARG A 24 -18.37 21.13 -10.12
C ARG A 24 -17.73 20.86 -8.75
N SER A 25 -18.50 20.32 -7.79
CA SER A 25 -18.00 20.01 -6.45
C SER A 25 -17.00 18.85 -6.43
N LEU A 26 -17.19 17.85 -7.30
CA LEU A 26 -16.23 16.74 -7.47
C LEU A 26 -14.92 17.21 -8.08
N ARG A 27 -14.97 18.07 -9.10
CA ARG A 27 -13.76 18.63 -9.72
C ARG A 27 -12.91 19.40 -8.70
N VAL A 28 -13.53 20.21 -7.83
CA VAL A 28 -12.81 20.93 -6.76
C VAL A 28 -12.19 19.97 -5.74
N ARG A 29 -12.89 18.91 -5.34
CA ARG A 29 -12.35 17.91 -4.41
C ARG A 29 -11.20 17.14 -5.03
N VAL A 30 -11.28 16.77 -6.31
CA VAL A 30 -10.18 16.10 -7.02
C VAL A 30 -8.95 17.01 -7.14
N GLU A 31 -9.15 18.31 -7.43
CA GLU A 31 -8.07 19.30 -7.49
C GLU A 31 -7.37 19.45 -6.13
N LEU A 32 -8.16 19.57 -5.04
CA LEU A 32 -7.65 19.65 -3.67
C LEU A 32 -6.91 18.37 -3.26
N LEU A 33 -7.50 17.19 -3.48
CA LEU A 33 -6.85 15.90 -3.22
C LEU A 33 -5.52 15.76 -3.98
N SER A 34 -5.50 16.14 -5.26
CA SER A 34 -4.28 16.11 -6.08
C SER A 34 -3.19 17.03 -5.52
N SER A 35 -3.58 18.21 -5.03
CA SER A 35 -2.66 19.17 -4.41
C SER A 35 -2.08 18.67 -3.09
N GLU A 36 -2.91 18.00 -2.27
CA GLU A 36 -2.52 17.48 -0.96
C GLU A 36 -1.62 16.24 -1.08
N VAL A 37 -1.92 15.37 -2.06
CA VAL A 37 -1.07 14.24 -2.44
C VAL A 37 0.27 14.75 -2.99
N SER A 38 0.26 15.75 -3.87
CA SER A 38 1.49 16.33 -4.42
C SER A 38 2.35 17.02 -3.35
N ALA A 39 1.74 17.70 -2.39
CA ALA A 39 2.44 18.28 -1.24
C ALA A 39 3.02 17.20 -0.32
N THR A 40 2.29 16.12 -0.07
CA THR A 40 2.82 14.97 0.69
C THR A 40 4.01 14.34 -0.03
N ILE A 41 3.90 14.14 -1.35
CA ILE A 41 4.99 13.60 -2.18
C ILE A 41 6.21 14.54 -2.17
N SER A 42 6.02 15.87 -2.17
CA SER A 42 7.14 16.82 -2.15
C SER A 42 7.93 16.75 -0.85
N HIS A 43 7.27 16.54 0.30
CA HIS A 43 7.94 16.26 1.57
C HIS A 43 8.67 14.90 1.57
N LEU A 44 8.13 13.90 0.87
CA LEU A 44 8.79 12.61 0.70
C LEU A 44 10.04 12.68 -0.19
N LYS A 45 10.16 13.64 -1.13
CA LYS A 45 11.32 13.75 -2.03
C LYS A 45 12.67 13.84 -1.29
N VAL A 46 12.70 14.51 -0.15
CA VAL A 46 13.92 14.64 0.68
C VAL A 46 14.07 13.43 1.61
N ALA A 47 12.96 12.84 2.05
CA ALA A 47 12.98 11.67 2.91
C ALA A 47 13.42 10.40 2.16
N VAL A 48 13.03 10.23 0.89
CA VAL A 48 13.33 9.05 0.06
C VAL A 48 14.83 8.73 -0.05
N PRO A 49 15.73 9.67 -0.42
CA PRO A 49 17.16 9.37 -0.51
C PRO A 49 17.77 9.08 0.87
N LEU A 50 17.29 9.74 1.92
CA LEU A 50 17.74 9.48 3.29
C LEU A 50 17.31 8.09 3.77
N LEU A 51 16.10 7.66 3.42
CA LEU A 51 15.57 6.34 3.71
C LEU A 51 16.33 5.27 2.92
N ALA A 52 16.66 5.53 1.65
CA ALA A 52 17.51 4.65 0.85
C ALA A 52 18.92 4.51 1.47
N ALA A 53 19.54 5.62 1.88
CA ALA A 53 20.83 5.60 2.56
C ALA A 53 20.76 4.83 3.90
N ALA A 54 19.69 5.03 4.68
CA ALA A 54 19.47 4.30 5.92
C ALA A 54 19.30 2.80 5.68
N ILE A 55 18.55 2.39 4.65
CA ILE A 55 18.39 0.98 4.27
C ILE A 55 19.75 0.39 3.90
N VAL A 56 20.55 1.08 3.08
CA VAL A 56 21.89 0.60 2.70
C VAL A 56 22.77 0.44 3.94
N LEU A 57 22.86 1.48 4.80
CA LEU A 57 23.69 1.44 6.00
C LEU A 57 23.24 0.35 6.99
N LEU A 58 21.94 0.20 7.22
CA LEU A 58 21.41 -0.85 8.09
C LEU A 58 21.66 -2.24 7.52
N THR A 59 21.53 -2.42 6.21
CA THR A 59 21.82 -3.69 5.54
C THR A 59 23.30 -4.02 5.66
N THR A 60 24.19 -3.04 5.46
CA THR A 60 25.63 -3.22 5.63
C THR A 60 26.00 -3.55 7.07
N ALA A 61 25.45 -2.82 8.05
CA ALA A 61 25.67 -3.09 9.47
C ALA A 61 25.17 -4.49 9.87
N TYR A 62 24.02 -4.91 9.34
CA TYR A 62 23.49 -6.25 9.52
C TYR A 62 24.45 -7.33 8.97
N LEU A 63 24.93 -7.19 7.74
CA LEU A 63 25.90 -8.12 7.14
C LEU A 63 27.19 -8.20 7.98
N LEU A 64 27.73 -7.06 8.38
CA LEU A 64 28.92 -6.97 9.24
C LEU A 64 28.69 -7.66 10.58
N GLY A 65 27.51 -7.47 11.20
CA GLY A 65 27.14 -8.13 12.45
C GLY A 65 27.08 -9.65 12.31
N VAL A 66 26.44 -10.15 11.25
CA VAL A 66 26.41 -11.59 10.95
C VAL A 66 27.82 -12.15 10.77
N LEU A 67 28.67 -11.47 9.99
CA LEU A 67 30.05 -11.87 9.77
C LEU A 67 30.88 -11.84 11.07
N ALA A 68 30.68 -10.83 11.92
CA ALA A 68 31.37 -10.72 13.21
C ALA A 68 30.99 -11.86 14.15
N ILE A 69 29.71 -12.25 14.20
CA ILE A 69 29.24 -13.40 15.00
C ILE A 69 29.85 -14.69 14.45
N VAL A 70 29.83 -14.90 13.12
CA VAL A 70 30.44 -16.07 12.49
C VAL A 70 31.94 -16.14 12.78
N ALA A 71 32.65 -15.03 12.66
CA ALA A 71 34.08 -14.95 12.94
C ALA A 71 34.37 -15.22 14.42
N GLY A 72 33.58 -14.66 15.34
CA GLY A 72 33.71 -14.91 16.78
C GLY A 72 33.47 -16.38 17.16
N ILE A 73 32.42 -17.00 16.61
CA ILE A 73 32.15 -18.42 16.80
C ILE A 73 33.28 -19.26 16.20
N SER A 74 33.70 -18.96 14.97
CA SER A 74 34.79 -19.68 14.30
C SER A 74 36.10 -19.60 15.09
N ALA A 75 36.42 -18.43 15.66
CA ALA A 75 37.59 -18.24 16.51
C ALA A 75 37.50 -19.02 17.83
N ALA A 76 36.29 -19.11 18.42
CA ALA A 76 36.07 -19.89 19.64
C ALA A 76 36.16 -21.42 19.43
N LEU A 77 35.93 -21.92 18.21
CA LEU A 77 36.01 -23.35 17.87
C LEU A 77 37.46 -23.89 17.65
N GLY A 78 38.51 -23.09 17.85
CA GLY A 78 39.90 -23.57 17.85
C GLY A 78 40.52 -23.77 16.45
N LYS A 79 41.33 -24.82 16.21
CA LYS A 79 42.02 -25.16 14.92
C LYS A 79 41.48 -26.46 14.23
N HIS A 80 40.21 -26.80 14.37
CA HIS A 80 39.48 -27.68 13.43
C HIS A 80 39.50 -27.30 11.91
N PRO A 81 39.58 -28.24 10.96
CA PRO A 81 39.59 -27.91 9.52
C PRO A 81 38.35 -27.18 8.96
N HIS A 82 37.23 -27.13 9.71
CA HIS A 82 35.91 -26.71 9.20
C HIS A 82 35.21 -25.64 10.06
N HIS A 83 35.92 -24.86 10.88
CA HIS A 83 35.28 -23.92 11.82
C HIS A 83 34.43 -22.86 11.15
N GLY A 84 34.91 -22.32 10.02
CA GLY A 84 34.18 -21.31 9.26
C GLY A 84 32.80 -21.82 8.85
N LEU A 85 32.74 -23.04 8.32
CA LEU A 85 31.50 -23.69 7.88
C LEU A 85 30.52 -23.91 9.03
N LEU A 86 31.01 -24.37 10.19
CA LEU A 86 30.17 -24.55 11.39
C LEU A 86 29.65 -23.23 11.94
N GLY A 87 30.48 -22.17 11.94
CA GLY A 87 30.08 -20.82 12.35
C GLY A 87 28.96 -20.27 11.47
N PHE A 88 29.09 -20.36 10.14
CA PHE A 88 28.03 -19.97 9.21
C PHE A 88 26.75 -20.79 9.41
N PHE A 89 26.87 -22.09 9.66
CA PHE A 89 25.71 -22.96 9.85
C PHE A 89 24.91 -22.62 11.11
N ILE A 90 25.58 -22.36 12.24
CA ILE A 90 24.93 -22.00 13.51
C ILE A 90 24.22 -20.64 13.39
N VAL A 91 24.90 -19.65 12.82
CA VAL A 91 24.34 -18.30 12.65
C VAL A 91 23.20 -18.32 11.63
N GLY A 92 23.35 -19.10 10.55
CA GLY A 92 22.30 -19.31 9.56
C GLY A 92 21.06 -19.96 10.17
N LEU A 93 21.23 -20.96 11.03
CA LEU A 93 20.12 -21.62 11.72
C LEU A 93 19.38 -20.65 12.66
N LEU A 94 20.11 -19.84 13.43
CA LEU A 94 19.52 -18.81 14.29
C LEU A 94 18.72 -17.78 13.49
N TRP A 95 19.27 -17.29 12.37
CA TRP A 95 18.57 -16.35 11.50
C TRP A 95 17.37 -16.98 10.79
N ALA A 96 17.44 -18.25 10.41
CA ALA A 96 16.32 -18.98 9.84
C ALA A 96 15.15 -19.08 10.84
N LEU A 97 15.43 -19.37 12.11
CA LEU A 97 14.41 -19.40 13.17
C LEU A 97 13.77 -18.03 13.41
N LEU A 98 14.59 -16.98 13.52
CA LEU A 98 14.11 -15.60 13.66
C LEU A 98 13.26 -15.17 12.46
N GLY A 99 13.71 -15.48 11.24
CA GLY A 99 12.97 -15.20 10.00
C GLY A 99 11.65 -15.97 9.92
N LEU A 100 11.62 -17.24 10.33
CA LEU A 100 10.41 -18.03 10.41
C LEU A 100 9.40 -17.43 11.38
N PHE A 101 9.86 -17.02 12.57
CA PHE A 101 9.02 -16.40 13.59
C PHE A 101 8.47 -15.04 13.12
N ALA A 102 9.33 -14.17 12.60
CA ALA A 102 8.93 -12.88 12.05
C ALA A 102 7.96 -13.04 10.88
N GLY A 103 8.21 -14.00 9.98
CA GLY A 103 7.33 -14.34 8.87
C GLY A 103 5.98 -14.88 9.33
N TYR A 104 5.94 -15.67 10.41
CA TYR A 104 4.71 -16.15 11.02
C TYR A 104 3.91 -14.99 11.63
N CYS A 105 4.56 -14.09 12.38
CA CYS A 105 3.94 -12.88 12.92
C CYS A 105 3.42 -11.96 11.81
N ALA A 106 4.21 -11.71 10.77
CA ALA A 106 3.81 -10.89 9.63
C ALA A 106 2.62 -11.51 8.87
N LYS A 107 2.63 -12.83 8.61
CA LYS A 107 1.47 -13.50 8.00
C LYS A 107 0.22 -13.39 8.87
N ARG A 108 0.35 -13.49 10.19
CA ARG A 108 -0.78 -13.36 11.13
C ARG A 108 -1.33 -11.94 11.14
N GLU A 109 -0.44 -10.94 11.17
CA GLU A 109 -0.81 -9.53 11.18
C GLU A 109 -1.37 -9.08 9.82
N LEU A 110 -0.79 -9.50 8.70
CA LEU A 110 -1.28 -9.19 7.35
C LEU A 110 -2.58 -9.93 7.00
N GLY A 111 -2.77 -11.16 7.52
CA GLY A 111 -4.03 -11.89 7.42
C GLY A 111 -5.15 -11.23 8.22
N ALA A 112 -4.83 -10.62 9.37
CA ALA A 112 -5.78 -9.86 10.19
C ALA A 112 -6.01 -8.44 9.64
N LYS A 113 -4.97 -7.80 9.09
CA LYS A 113 -4.98 -6.47 8.46
C LYS A 113 -4.82 -6.59 6.96
N VAL A 114 -5.74 -7.31 6.31
CA VAL A 114 -5.91 -7.16 4.86
C VAL A 114 -6.19 -5.69 4.60
N LEU A 115 -5.17 -4.98 4.11
CA LEU A 115 -5.18 -3.56 3.72
C LEU A 115 -6.05 -3.28 2.49
N ALA A 116 -6.81 -4.27 2.02
CA ALA A 116 -7.81 -4.08 0.99
C ALA A 116 -9.09 -3.55 1.63
N PRO A 117 -9.53 -2.30 1.34
CA PRO A 117 -10.79 -1.79 1.87
C PRO A 117 -11.94 -2.63 1.31
N LYS A 118 -12.43 -3.58 2.13
CA LYS A 118 -13.51 -4.51 1.76
C LYS A 118 -14.72 -3.77 1.19
N ARG A 119 -15.05 -2.62 1.80
CA ARG A 119 -16.13 -1.72 1.36
C ARG A 119 -15.95 -1.22 -0.07
N THR A 120 -14.74 -0.81 -0.48
CA THR A 120 -14.50 -0.25 -1.82
C THR A 120 -14.51 -1.34 -2.89
N ILE A 121 -13.99 -2.54 -2.58
CA ILE A 121 -13.99 -3.68 -3.50
C ILE A 121 -15.41 -4.26 -3.68
N GLU A 122 -16.23 -4.29 -2.62
CA GLU A 122 -17.64 -4.71 -2.72
C GLU A 122 -18.46 -3.73 -3.55
N LEU A 123 -18.24 -2.42 -3.39
CA LEU A 123 -18.92 -1.40 -4.20
C LEU A 123 -18.50 -1.48 -5.67
N LEU A 124 -17.22 -1.70 -5.97
CA LEU A 124 -16.71 -1.88 -7.34
C LEU A 124 -17.22 -3.17 -8.01
N LYS A 125 -17.45 -4.25 -7.24
CA LYS A 125 -18.07 -5.47 -7.77
C LYS A 125 -19.56 -5.28 -8.08
N GLY A 126 -20.29 -4.61 -7.19
CA GLY A 126 -21.71 -4.29 -7.40
C GLY A 126 -21.94 -3.45 -8.66
N ASP A 127 -21.09 -2.45 -8.89
CA ASP A 127 -21.18 -1.60 -10.10
C ASP A 127 -20.80 -2.35 -11.38
N ALA A 128 -19.83 -3.27 -11.33
CA ALA A 128 -19.43 -4.09 -12.49
C ALA A 128 -20.53 -5.07 -12.91
N ASP A 129 -21.22 -5.67 -11.94
CA ASP A 129 -22.34 -6.59 -12.20
C ASP A 129 -23.56 -5.85 -12.73
N TRP A 130 -23.83 -4.64 -12.23
CA TRP A 130 -24.91 -3.79 -12.75
C TRP A 130 -24.65 -3.37 -14.21
N VAL A 131 -23.45 -2.91 -14.56
CA VAL A 131 -23.09 -2.56 -15.95
C VAL A 131 -23.19 -3.76 -16.88
N ARG A 132 -22.84 -4.97 -16.40
CA ARG A 132 -22.98 -6.21 -17.18
C ARG A 132 -24.44 -6.60 -17.38
N SER A 133 -25.32 -6.35 -16.40
CA SER A 133 -26.76 -6.59 -16.54
C SER A 133 -27.43 -5.64 -17.54
N VAL A 134 -27.03 -4.37 -17.57
CA VAL A 134 -27.56 -3.38 -18.52
C VAL A 134 -27.14 -3.71 -19.95
N ARG A 135 -25.88 -4.12 -20.16
CA ARG A 135 -25.38 -4.53 -21.50
C ARG A 135 -26.04 -5.79 -22.05
N ASN A 136 -26.54 -6.69 -21.19
CA ASN A 136 -27.19 -7.93 -21.61
C ASN A 136 -28.71 -7.76 -21.89
N GLN A 137 -29.24 -6.54 -21.72
CA GLN A 137 -30.63 -6.19 -21.99
C GLN A 137 -30.83 -5.48 -23.35
N GLU A 138 -29.76 -5.28 -24.12
CA GLU A 138 -29.77 -4.90 -25.53
C GLU A 138 -29.41 -6.10 -26.42
#